data_AF-A0A2E0SZ29-F1
#
_entry.id   AF-A0A2E0SZ29-F1
#
_cell.length_a   1.000
_cell.length_b   1.000
_cell.length_c   1.000
_cell.angle_alpha   90.00
_cell.angle_beta   90.00
_cell.angle_gamma   90.00
#
_symmetry.space_group_name_H-M   'P 1'
#
loop_
_entity.id
_entity.type
_entity.pdbx_description
1 polymer ?
#
loop_
_entity_poly.entity_id
_entity_poly.type
_entity_poly.pdbx_seq_one_letter_code
_entity_poly.pdbx_strand_id
1 'polypeptide(L)'
;MPDTRTAVSEIVTGLGLYGFRDLAQALAARPRFITNVDDDVYDQLDEAFASGTHADVFRVAWANGQRFARSTDGLRGRPPWSVEWKGPHKPPAYEQIPADLRVDHVYLLSCKYGSKILQNASPANLFDRALSERRTSAVDWFDAVAPTSYGEFYTEVVAHTGLTGLPADPTELDRNHRERLRKALPGRWPAELREHWGLVAFEIARTSADRLLDNISAKGEREAFVWRLLRLQAAPYFVLGADLKNVPLHYRVTTPWDFRTRFALRSVDLWGEHAGQPLVRWRVDLHDRELDTDRVIEGHVEVRWSHGKFGGVPEAKIYLDTPHHDVAGYQPLDDGS
;
A
#
# COMPACT_ATOMS: atom_id res chain seq x y z
N MET A 1 -8.96 8.27 -19.42
CA MET A 1 -7.91 7.28 -19.75
C MET A 1 -7.07 6.97 -18.51
N PRO A 2 -6.72 5.70 -18.29
CA PRO A 2 -5.83 5.27 -17.20
C PRO A 2 -4.40 5.79 -17.40
N ASP A 3 -3.60 5.78 -16.33
CA ASP A 3 -2.15 5.94 -16.44
C ASP A 3 -1.56 4.83 -17.32
N THR A 4 -0.72 5.19 -18.31
CA THR A 4 -0.16 4.24 -19.29
C THR A 4 0.61 3.12 -18.60
N ARG A 5 1.43 3.44 -17.59
CA ARG A 5 2.23 2.44 -16.89
C ARG A 5 1.35 1.47 -16.13
N THR A 6 0.29 1.96 -15.48
CA THR A 6 -0.72 1.13 -14.81
C THR A 6 -1.41 0.19 -15.79
N ALA A 7 -1.92 0.71 -16.91
CA ALA A 7 -2.59 -0.08 -17.94
C ALA A 7 -1.68 -1.19 -18.49
N VAL A 8 -0.42 -0.85 -18.79
CA VAL A 8 0.60 -1.84 -19.20
C VAL A 8 0.76 -2.91 -18.12
N SER A 9 0.96 -2.52 -16.87
CA SER A 9 1.27 -3.46 -15.80
C SER A 9 0.14 -4.45 -15.50
N GLU A 10 -1.12 -4.03 -15.67
CA GLU A 10 -2.31 -4.82 -15.35
C GLU A 10 -2.79 -5.63 -16.56
N ILE A 11 -3.05 -4.97 -17.70
CA ILE A 11 -3.63 -5.63 -18.89
C ILE A 11 -2.63 -6.62 -19.50
N VAL A 12 -1.33 -6.29 -19.53
CA VAL A 12 -0.31 -7.19 -20.08
C VAL A 12 -0.08 -8.39 -19.18
N THR A 13 -0.25 -8.24 -17.85
CA THR A 13 -0.29 -9.38 -16.93
C THR A 13 -1.49 -10.29 -17.28
N GLY A 14 -2.66 -9.70 -17.54
CA GLY A 14 -3.85 -10.41 -18.00
C GLY A 14 -3.66 -11.13 -19.33
N LEU A 15 -3.02 -10.49 -20.32
CA LEU A 15 -2.69 -11.11 -21.62
C LEU A 15 -1.74 -12.29 -21.45
N GLY A 16 -0.76 -12.18 -20.55
CA GLY A 16 0.20 -13.25 -20.26
C GLY A 16 -0.41 -14.49 -19.61
N LEU A 17 -1.66 -14.42 -19.14
CA LEU A 17 -2.41 -15.58 -18.66
C LEU A 17 -2.81 -16.53 -19.79
N TYR A 18 -2.85 -16.02 -21.02
CA TYR A 18 -3.22 -16.77 -22.21
C TYR A 18 -1.98 -17.32 -22.91
N GLY A 19 -2.11 -18.50 -23.51
CA GLY A 19 -1.02 -19.21 -24.19
C GLY A 19 -0.62 -18.62 -25.55
N PHE A 20 -0.68 -17.30 -25.74
CA PHE A 20 -0.12 -16.68 -26.95
C PHE A 20 1.38 -16.89 -27.02
N ARG A 21 1.93 -16.91 -28.24
CA ARG A 21 3.36 -17.18 -28.46
C ARG A 21 4.23 -16.06 -27.88
N ASP A 22 3.81 -14.82 -28.08
CA ASP A 22 4.51 -13.63 -27.64
C ASP A 22 3.55 -12.46 -27.43
N LEU A 23 4.07 -11.40 -26.80
CA LEU A 23 3.31 -10.20 -26.46
C LEU A 23 2.79 -9.45 -27.70
N ALA A 24 3.57 -9.42 -28.79
CA ALA A 24 3.16 -8.72 -30.01
C ALA A 24 1.92 -9.38 -30.63
N GLN A 25 1.89 -10.71 -30.66
CA GLN A 25 0.71 -11.47 -31.08
C GLN A 25 -0.49 -11.20 -30.16
N ALA A 26 -0.28 -11.17 -28.84
CA ALA A 26 -1.35 -10.94 -27.88
C ALA A 26 -1.98 -9.55 -28.02
N LEU A 27 -1.17 -8.50 -28.20
CA LEU A 27 -1.63 -7.13 -28.45
C LEU A 27 -2.39 -7.03 -29.77
N ALA A 28 -1.83 -7.57 -30.86
CA ALA A 28 -2.48 -7.57 -32.17
C ALA A 28 -3.83 -8.30 -32.18
N ALA A 29 -4.01 -9.30 -31.33
CA ALA A 29 -5.25 -10.05 -31.22
C ALA A 29 -6.39 -9.28 -30.53
N ARG A 30 -6.08 -8.25 -29.73
CA ARG A 30 -7.03 -7.43 -28.93
C ARG A 30 -8.19 -8.28 -28.35
N PRO A 31 -7.88 -9.28 -27.52
CA PRO A 31 -8.85 -10.30 -27.21
C PRO A 31 -10.01 -9.78 -26.37
N ARG A 32 -11.23 -10.04 -26.82
CA ARG A 32 -12.47 -9.65 -26.13
C ARG A 32 -12.77 -10.41 -24.84
N PHE A 33 -12.00 -11.46 -24.56
CA PHE A 33 -12.09 -12.20 -23.29
C PHE A 33 -11.35 -11.51 -22.13
N ILE A 34 -10.56 -10.47 -22.42
CA ILE A 34 -10.17 -9.49 -21.41
C ILE A 34 -11.23 -8.38 -21.42
N THR A 35 -12.09 -8.38 -20.42
CA THR A 35 -13.26 -7.48 -20.39
C THR A 35 -12.92 -6.17 -19.69
N ASN A 36 -13.72 -5.14 -19.97
CA ASN A 36 -13.56 -3.75 -19.52
C ASN A 36 -12.30 -3.05 -20.07
N VAL A 37 -11.72 -3.56 -21.15
CA VAL A 37 -10.65 -2.90 -21.91
C VAL A 37 -11.25 -2.41 -23.22
N ASP A 38 -11.44 -1.10 -23.31
CA ASP A 38 -11.97 -0.44 -24.50
C ASP A 38 -10.88 -0.30 -25.58
N ASP A 39 -11.28 -0.06 -26.83
CA ASP A 39 -10.35 0.03 -27.98
C ASP A 39 -9.33 1.17 -27.82
N ASP A 40 -9.70 2.27 -27.16
CA ASP A 40 -8.80 3.40 -26.87
C ASP A 40 -7.66 3.02 -25.92
N VAL A 41 -7.92 2.12 -24.97
CA VAL A 41 -6.89 1.57 -24.08
C VAL A 41 -5.96 0.65 -24.86
N TYR A 42 -6.47 -0.15 -25.79
CA TYR A 42 -5.60 -0.96 -26.68
C TYR A 42 -4.75 -0.08 -27.60
N ASP A 43 -5.30 1.00 -28.15
CA ASP A 43 -4.54 1.98 -28.94
C ASP A 43 -3.41 2.61 -28.12
N GLN A 44 -3.69 2.99 -26.87
CA GLN A 44 -2.68 3.48 -25.91
C GLN A 44 -1.57 2.45 -25.64
N LEU A 45 -1.92 1.16 -25.51
CA LEU A 45 -0.95 0.08 -25.32
C LEU A 45 -0.09 -0.15 -26.56
N ASP A 46 -0.68 -0.12 -27.75
CA ASP A 46 0.03 -0.30 -29.03
C ASP A 46 1.01 0.84 -29.27
N GLU A 47 0.63 2.09 -29.00
CA GLU A 47 1.52 3.25 -29.10
C GLU A 47 2.68 3.16 -28.10
N ALA A 48 2.40 2.80 -26.84
CA ALA A 48 3.42 2.61 -25.82
C ALA A 48 4.39 1.48 -26.19
N PHE A 49 3.88 0.36 -26.71
CA PHE A 49 4.69 -0.78 -27.16
C PHE A 49 5.55 -0.43 -28.37
N ALA A 50 4.99 0.21 -29.40
CA ALA A 50 5.70 0.59 -30.62
C ALA A 50 6.80 1.64 -30.36
N SER A 51 6.57 2.56 -29.43
CA SER A 51 7.56 3.59 -29.04
C SER A 51 8.64 3.06 -28.09
N GLY A 52 8.49 1.84 -27.55
CA GLY A 52 9.37 1.29 -26.52
C GLY A 52 9.15 1.92 -25.13
N THR A 53 8.10 2.72 -24.97
CA THR A 53 7.76 3.34 -23.69
C THR A 53 7.37 2.26 -22.68
N HIS A 54 8.01 2.28 -21.50
CA HIS A 54 7.83 1.26 -20.44
C HIS A 54 8.16 -0.20 -20.87
N ALA A 55 9.10 -0.40 -21.80
CA ALA A 55 9.48 -1.74 -22.30
C ALA A 55 9.76 -2.78 -21.19
N ASP A 56 10.42 -2.38 -20.10
CA ASP A 56 10.64 -3.28 -18.95
C ASP A 56 9.34 -3.69 -18.25
N VAL A 57 8.37 -2.77 -18.13
CA VAL A 57 7.09 -3.07 -17.50
C VAL A 57 6.30 -4.05 -18.35
N PHE A 58 6.29 -3.88 -19.68
CA PHE A 58 5.69 -4.85 -20.61
C PHE A 58 6.27 -6.25 -20.43
N ARG A 59 7.62 -6.36 -20.45
CA ARG A 59 8.32 -7.64 -20.33
C ARG A 59 8.02 -8.32 -18.99
N VAL A 60 8.10 -7.56 -17.89
CA VAL A 60 7.86 -8.10 -16.54
C VAL A 60 6.39 -8.49 -16.37
N ALA A 61 5.44 -7.65 -16.78
CA ALA A 61 4.01 -7.96 -16.70
C ALA A 61 3.64 -9.21 -17.49
N TRP A 62 4.16 -9.34 -18.71
CA TRP A 62 3.96 -10.53 -19.54
C TRP A 62 4.49 -11.80 -18.86
N ALA A 63 5.71 -11.75 -18.31
CA ALA A 63 6.30 -12.87 -17.58
C ALA A 63 5.52 -13.22 -16.30
N ASN A 64 4.98 -12.22 -15.61
CA ASN A 64 4.15 -12.40 -14.42
C ASN A 64 2.86 -13.16 -14.75
N GLY A 65 2.20 -12.80 -15.85
CA GLY A 65 1.03 -13.54 -16.34
C GLY A 65 1.36 -15.00 -16.64
N GLN A 66 2.43 -15.25 -17.41
CA GLN A 66 2.84 -16.61 -17.77
C GLN A 66 3.19 -17.47 -16.55
N ARG A 67 3.84 -16.87 -15.54
CA ARG A 67 4.10 -17.54 -14.27
C ARG A 67 2.81 -18.05 -13.65
N PHE A 68 1.85 -17.15 -13.45
CA PHE A 68 0.58 -17.50 -12.83
C PHE A 68 -0.20 -18.52 -13.67
N ALA A 69 -0.12 -18.42 -14.99
CA ALA A 69 -0.73 -19.39 -15.89
C ALA A 69 -0.20 -20.82 -15.67
N ARG A 70 1.10 -20.97 -15.41
CA ARG A 70 1.75 -22.29 -15.24
C ARG A 70 1.74 -22.81 -13.81
N SER A 71 1.74 -21.92 -12.82
CA SER A 71 1.84 -22.27 -11.39
C SER A 71 0.76 -23.27 -10.96
N THR A 72 1.11 -24.17 -10.04
CA THR A 72 0.19 -25.17 -9.47
C THR A 72 -0.88 -24.53 -8.57
N ASP A 73 -0.58 -23.39 -7.96
CA ASP A 73 -1.54 -22.58 -7.20
C ASP A 73 -2.33 -21.61 -8.09
N GLY A 74 -1.87 -21.37 -9.32
CA GLY A 74 -2.52 -20.53 -10.32
C GLY A 74 -3.44 -21.33 -11.25
N LEU A 75 -3.23 -21.20 -12.56
CA LEU A 75 -4.10 -21.81 -13.58
C LEU A 75 -3.69 -23.24 -13.98
N ARG A 76 -2.53 -23.75 -13.55
CA ARG A 76 -2.06 -25.12 -13.88
C ARG A 76 -2.01 -25.41 -15.38
N GLY A 77 -1.61 -24.41 -16.17
CA GLY A 77 -1.51 -24.47 -17.63
C GLY A 77 -2.86 -24.36 -18.36
N ARG A 78 -4.00 -24.26 -17.66
CA ARG A 78 -5.29 -24.09 -18.32
C ARG A 78 -5.44 -22.63 -18.80
N PRO A 79 -5.90 -22.38 -20.04
CA PRO A 79 -6.28 -21.04 -20.44
C PRO A 79 -7.54 -20.61 -19.64
N PRO A 80 -7.60 -19.37 -19.15
CA PRO A 80 -8.81 -18.87 -18.51
C PRO A 80 -9.91 -18.60 -19.56
N TRP A 81 -11.17 -18.64 -19.14
CA TRP A 81 -12.30 -18.24 -19.98
C TRP A 81 -12.47 -16.73 -20.04
N SER A 82 -12.25 -16.05 -18.91
CA SER A 82 -12.35 -14.59 -18.84
C SER A 82 -11.35 -13.98 -17.88
N VAL A 83 -10.89 -12.79 -18.23
CA VAL A 83 -10.10 -11.91 -17.36
C VAL A 83 -10.80 -10.57 -17.31
N GLU A 84 -11.31 -10.18 -16.15
CA GLU A 84 -11.93 -8.88 -15.96
C GLU A 84 -10.89 -7.90 -15.44
N TRP A 85 -10.59 -6.87 -16.22
CA TRP A 85 -9.78 -5.76 -15.75
C TRP A 85 -10.66 -4.78 -14.99
N LYS A 86 -10.20 -4.36 -13.81
CA LYS A 86 -10.93 -3.38 -13.01
C LYS A 86 -10.68 -1.94 -13.46
N GLY A 87 -9.47 -1.67 -13.93
CA GLY A 87 -9.05 -0.36 -14.40
C GLY A 87 -9.23 0.77 -13.37
N PRO A 88 -9.41 2.02 -13.82
CA PRO A 88 -9.47 3.18 -12.93
C PRO A 88 -10.76 3.25 -12.10
N HIS A 89 -11.69 2.31 -12.29
CA HIS A 89 -12.97 2.29 -11.58
C HIS A 89 -12.74 2.06 -10.08
N LYS A 90 -13.14 3.06 -9.29
CA LYS A 90 -13.26 2.93 -7.84
C LYS A 90 -14.71 2.56 -7.55
N PRO A 91 -15.01 1.34 -7.06
CA PRO A 91 -16.35 1.04 -6.64
C PRO A 91 -16.82 2.05 -5.57
N PRO A 92 -18.10 2.42 -5.57
CA PRO A 92 -18.65 3.35 -4.57
C PRO A 92 -18.62 2.76 -3.14
N ALA A 93 -18.45 1.44 -3.02
CA ALA A 93 -18.35 0.71 -1.77
C ALA A 93 -16.93 0.18 -1.51
N TYR A 94 -16.69 -0.22 -0.25
CA TYR A 94 -15.39 -0.66 0.24
C TYR A 94 -14.90 -1.91 -0.50
N GLU A 95 -13.75 -1.77 -1.17
CA GLU A 95 -13.03 -2.90 -1.73
C GLU A 95 -12.09 -3.48 -0.67
N GLN A 96 -12.37 -4.71 -0.24
CA GLN A 96 -11.60 -5.40 0.78
C GLN A 96 -10.31 -6.01 0.20
N ILE A 97 -10.37 -6.50 -1.04
CA ILE A 97 -9.29 -7.24 -1.70
C ILE A 97 -8.69 -6.36 -2.80
N PRO A 98 -7.37 -6.07 -2.81
CA PRO A 98 -6.74 -5.19 -3.80
C PRO A 98 -6.53 -5.91 -5.14
N ALA A 99 -7.60 -6.31 -5.81
CA ALA A 99 -7.50 -7.02 -7.08
C ALA A 99 -7.63 -6.04 -8.25
N ASP A 100 -6.66 -6.07 -9.16
CA ASP A 100 -6.67 -5.30 -10.40
C ASP A 100 -7.22 -6.15 -11.56
N LEU A 101 -7.04 -7.48 -11.47
CA LEU A 101 -7.63 -8.46 -12.37
C LEU A 101 -8.44 -9.50 -11.60
N ARG A 102 -9.56 -9.91 -12.19
CA ARG A 102 -10.35 -11.07 -11.74
C ARG A 102 -10.42 -12.10 -12.86
N VAL A 103 -9.99 -13.33 -12.59
CA VAL A 103 -9.92 -14.41 -13.59
C VAL A 103 -10.98 -15.46 -13.29
N ASP A 104 -11.83 -15.76 -14.28
CA ASP A 104 -12.94 -16.74 -14.19
C ASP A 104 -13.87 -16.54 -12.98
N HIS A 105 -13.97 -15.32 -12.45
CA HIS A 105 -14.64 -14.99 -11.18
C HIS A 105 -14.09 -15.71 -9.93
N VAL A 106 -12.93 -16.39 -10.03
CA VAL A 106 -12.35 -17.20 -8.96
C VAL A 106 -11.06 -16.59 -8.44
N TYR A 107 -10.12 -16.25 -9.34
CA TYR A 107 -8.81 -15.77 -8.94
C TYR A 107 -8.77 -14.25 -8.92
N LEU A 108 -8.16 -13.70 -7.88
CA LEU A 108 -7.99 -12.27 -7.68
C LEU A 108 -6.50 -11.96 -7.77
N LEU A 109 -6.09 -11.11 -8.72
CA LEU A 109 -4.70 -10.76 -8.95
C LEU A 109 -4.48 -9.27 -8.66
N SER A 110 -3.51 -8.98 -7.80
CA SER A 110 -3.00 -7.64 -7.53
C SER A 110 -1.68 -7.44 -8.29
N CYS A 111 -1.64 -6.41 -9.13
CA CYS A 111 -0.49 -6.04 -9.94
C CYS A 111 0.37 -5.02 -9.17
N LYS A 112 1.47 -5.47 -8.55
CA LYS A 112 2.27 -4.64 -7.63
C LYS A 112 3.67 -4.33 -8.15
N TYR A 113 3.88 -3.10 -8.59
CA TYR A 113 5.16 -2.67 -9.19
C TYR A 113 5.80 -1.54 -8.39
N GLY A 114 7.02 -1.78 -7.88
CA GLY A 114 7.89 -0.73 -7.34
C GLY A 114 7.41 -0.06 -6.04
N SER A 115 6.67 -0.76 -5.18
CA SER A 115 6.22 -0.20 -3.89
C SER A 115 6.33 -1.20 -2.74
N LYS A 116 6.86 -0.75 -1.60
CA LYS A 116 6.83 -1.48 -0.33
C LYS A 116 5.60 -1.15 0.53
N ILE A 117 4.75 -0.23 0.05
CA ILE A 117 3.53 0.16 0.76
C ILE A 117 2.56 -1.03 0.74
N LEU A 118 2.07 -1.42 1.91
CA LEU A 118 1.00 -2.41 2.05
C LEU A 118 -0.35 -1.76 1.81
N GLN A 119 -0.59 -0.63 2.46
CA GLN A 119 -1.82 0.14 2.34
C GLN A 119 -1.62 1.59 2.81
N ASN A 120 -2.46 2.47 2.27
CA ASN A 120 -2.64 3.82 2.80
C ASN A 120 -3.96 3.86 3.59
N ALA A 121 -3.94 4.50 4.75
CA ALA A 121 -5.11 4.71 5.60
C ALA A 121 -5.08 6.15 6.16
N SER A 122 -6.20 6.62 6.71
CA SER A 122 -6.12 7.76 7.62
C SER A 122 -5.48 7.28 8.94
N PRO A 123 -4.74 8.14 9.65
CA PRO A 123 -4.13 7.77 10.92
C PRO A 123 -5.15 7.27 11.95
N ALA A 124 -6.31 7.92 12.06
CA ALA A 124 -7.39 7.45 12.95
C ALA A 124 -7.90 6.04 12.59
N ASN A 125 -8.01 5.69 11.30
CA ASN A 125 -8.40 4.33 10.92
C ASN A 125 -7.33 3.29 11.30
N LEU A 126 -6.06 3.68 11.33
CA LEU A 126 -4.98 2.80 11.76
C LEU A 126 -4.88 2.74 13.29
N PHE A 127 -4.64 3.86 13.94
CA PHE A 127 -4.26 3.90 15.35
C PHE A 127 -5.46 3.86 16.31
N ASP A 128 -6.61 4.43 15.94
CA ASP A 128 -7.81 4.37 16.81
C ASP A 128 -8.68 3.15 16.55
N ARG A 129 -8.58 2.55 15.36
CA ARG A 129 -9.49 1.47 14.92
C ARG A 129 -8.76 0.18 14.55
N ALA A 130 -7.44 0.15 14.64
CA ALA A 130 -6.63 -1.01 14.25
C ALA A 130 -6.98 -1.52 12.83
N LEU A 131 -7.41 -0.63 11.93
CA LEU A 131 -7.89 -0.95 10.57
C LEU A 131 -9.18 -1.80 10.52
N SER A 132 -9.96 -1.91 11.60
CA SER A 132 -11.24 -2.65 11.60
C SER A 132 -12.27 -2.00 10.68
N GLU A 133 -12.25 -0.68 10.63
CA GLU A 133 -13.21 0.14 9.93
C GLU A 133 -12.50 1.26 9.20
N ARG A 134 -13.03 1.63 8.03
CA ARG A 134 -12.63 2.85 7.33
C ARG A 134 -13.75 3.87 7.43
N ARG A 135 -13.55 4.86 8.29
CA ARG A 135 -14.38 6.07 8.34
C ARG A 135 -13.56 7.28 7.92
N THR A 136 -14.21 8.22 7.26
CA THR A 136 -13.63 9.53 7.02
C THR A 136 -13.46 10.23 8.36
N SER A 137 -12.32 10.89 8.55
CA SER A 137 -12.09 11.79 9.67
C SER A 137 -11.60 13.10 9.09
N ALA A 138 -12.23 14.20 9.49
CA ALA A 138 -11.77 15.54 9.16
C ALA A 138 -10.75 16.08 10.19
N VAL A 139 -10.51 15.33 11.27
CA VAL A 139 -9.61 15.72 12.35
C VAL A 139 -8.16 15.70 11.86
N ASP A 140 -7.42 16.78 12.13
CA ASP A 140 -5.97 16.79 11.94
C ASP A 140 -5.33 15.85 12.97
N TRP A 141 -4.66 14.80 12.49
CA TRP A 141 -4.07 13.81 13.37
C TRP A 141 -2.98 14.39 14.27
N PHE A 142 -2.22 15.37 13.79
CA PHE A 142 -1.11 15.93 14.57
C PHE A 142 -1.63 16.70 15.77
N ASP A 143 -2.68 17.50 15.56
CA ASP A 143 -3.41 18.15 16.65
C ASP A 143 -4.03 17.13 17.61
N ALA A 144 -4.64 16.06 17.07
CA ALA A 144 -5.30 15.05 17.89
C ALA A 144 -4.36 14.30 18.86
N VAL A 145 -3.08 14.11 18.52
CA VAL A 145 -2.14 13.32 19.33
C VAL A 145 -1.04 14.14 20.00
N ALA A 146 -0.82 15.38 19.58
CA ALA A 146 0.23 16.25 20.10
C ALA A 146 -0.23 17.73 20.06
N PRO A 147 -1.40 18.09 20.64
CA PRO A 147 -2.01 19.41 20.44
C PRO A 147 -1.10 20.55 20.90
N THR A 148 -0.44 20.40 22.05
CA THR A 148 0.44 21.42 22.63
C THR A 148 1.69 21.62 21.76
N SER A 149 2.48 20.58 21.52
CA SER A 149 3.74 20.71 20.78
C SER A 149 3.52 21.00 19.29
N TYR A 150 2.42 20.50 18.70
CA TYR A 150 2.04 20.86 17.34
C TYR A 150 1.64 22.34 17.23
N GLY A 151 0.85 22.85 18.18
CA GLY A 151 0.47 24.27 18.23
C GLY A 151 1.67 25.21 18.46
N GLU A 152 2.59 24.84 19.35
CA GLU A 152 3.84 25.55 19.58
C GLU A 152 4.72 25.57 18.32
N PHE A 153 4.89 24.43 17.66
CA PHE A 153 5.63 24.35 16.40
C PHE A 153 4.98 25.16 15.28
N TYR A 154 3.65 25.13 15.18
CA TYR A 154 2.92 25.98 14.23
C TYR A 154 3.20 27.46 14.48
N THR A 155 3.22 27.90 15.75
CA THR A 155 3.54 29.29 16.11
C THR A 155 4.94 29.68 15.65
N GLU A 156 5.93 28.81 15.81
CA GLU A 156 7.29 29.03 15.30
C GLU A 156 7.36 29.07 13.78
N VAL A 157 6.59 28.22 13.09
CA VAL A 157 6.46 28.27 11.63
C VAL A 157 5.89 29.61 11.17
N VAL A 158 4.85 30.12 11.83
CA VAL A 158 4.26 31.42 11.50
C VAL A 158 5.28 32.54 11.71
N ALA A 159 6.01 32.53 12.84
CA ALA A 159 7.05 33.49 13.14
C ALA A 159 8.20 33.45 12.11
N HIS A 160 8.67 32.25 11.74
CA HIS A 160 9.75 32.04 10.78
C HIS A 160 9.36 32.49 9.36
N THR A 161 8.13 32.20 8.95
CA THR A 161 7.66 32.54 7.59
C THR A 161 7.27 34.02 7.44
N GLY A 162 7.02 34.73 8.56
CA GLY A 162 6.57 36.12 8.56
C GLY A 162 5.20 36.33 7.91
N LEU A 163 4.42 35.26 7.70
CA LEU A 163 3.10 35.32 7.07
C LEU A 163 2.08 35.95 8.04
N THR A 164 1.35 36.95 7.56
CA THR A 164 0.30 37.63 8.33
C THR A 164 -1.10 37.11 7.99
N GLY A 165 -2.06 37.30 8.91
CA GLY A 165 -3.45 36.90 8.70
C GLY A 165 -3.67 35.38 8.67
N LEU A 166 -2.79 34.62 9.31
CA LEU A 166 -3.03 33.20 9.61
C LEU A 166 -3.78 33.09 10.96
N PRO A 167 -4.66 32.11 11.14
CA PRO A 167 -5.30 31.86 12.44
C PRO A 167 -4.27 31.45 13.49
N ALA A 168 -4.61 31.64 14.77
CA ALA A 168 -3.76 31.24 15.89
C ALA A 168 -3.73 29.72 16.07
N ASP A 169 -4.85 29.05 15.76
CA ASP A 169 -5.00 27.61 15.85
C ASP A 169 -4.79 26.96 14.46
N PRO A 170 -3.88 25.98 14.31
CA PRO A 170 -3.64 25.30 13.04
C PRO A 170 -4.87 24.52 12.52
N THR A 171 -5.82 24.15 13.38
CA THR A 171 -7.05 23.46 12.97
C THR A 171 -8.00 24.37 12.18
N GLU A 172 -7.86 25.69 12.32
CA GLU A 172 -8.65 26.70 11.60
C GLU A 172 -8.06 27.06 10.21
N LEU A 173 -6.96 26.42 9.81
CA LEU A 173 -6.34 26.67 8.50
C LEU A 173 -7.27 26.24 7.36
N ASP A 174 -7.70 27.21 6.55
CA ASP A 174 -8.41 26.99 5.30
C ASP A 174 -7.47 26.65 4.12
N ARG A 175 -8.05 26.45 2.94
CA ARG A 175 -7.29 26.12 1.72
C ARG A 175 -6.28 27.21 1.33
N ASN A 176 -6.62 28.48 1.50
CA ASN A 176 -5.75 29.60 1.14
C ASN A 176 -4.54 29.68 2.09
N HIS A 177 -4.79 29.58 3.40
CA HIS A 177 -3.75 29.56 4.43
C HIS A 177 -2.74 28.44 4.17
N ARG A 178 -3.25 27.22 3.92
CA ARG A 178 -2.44 26.04 3.61
C ARG A 178 -1.58 26.22 2.37
N GLU A 179 -2.13 26.81 1.31
CA GLU A 179 -1.36 27.08 0.08
C GLU A 179 -0.22 28.08 0.32
N ARG A 180 -0.46 29.13 1.11
CA ARG A 180 0.55 30.13 1.48
C ARG A 180 1.68 29.51 2.29
N LEU A 181 1.37 28.71 3.31
CA LEU A 181 2.35 27.98 4.11
C LEU A 181 3.18 27.02 3.25
N ARG A 182 2.51 26.24 2.38
CA ARG A 182 3.19 25.29 1.48
C ARG A 182 4.18 25.99 0.55
N LYS A 183 3.83 27.17 0.01
CA LYS A 183 4.72 27.97 -0.84
C LYS A 183 5.90 28.55 -0.05
N ALA A 184 5.69 28.95 1.21
CA ALA A 184 6.73 29.50 2.06
C ALA A 184 7.72 28.43 2.59
N LEU A 185 7.33 27.15 2.62
CA LEU A 185 8.11 26.05 3.22
C LEU A 185 8.48 24.94 2.22
N PRO A 186 9.11 25.25 1.07
CA PRO A 186 9.40 24.25 0.05
C PRO A 186 10.44 23.22 0.54
N GLY A 187 10.30 21.96 0.11
CA GLY A 187 11.32 20.94 0.34
C GLY A 187 11.54 20.59 1.82
N ARG A 188 12.81 20.54 2.24
CA ARG A 188 13.20 20.19 3.62
C ARG A 188 12.81 21.29 4.61
N TRP A 189 12.75 20.97 5.90
CA TRP A 189 12.54 22.01 6.92
C TRP A 189 13.74 22.98 6.98
N PRO A 190 13.51 24.29 7.15
CA PRO A 190 14.55 25.26 7.50
C PRO A 190 15.38 24.80 8.71
N ALA A 191 16.64 25.21 8.78
CA ALA A 191 17.56 24.75 9.82
C ALA A 191 17.04 25.01 11.23
N GLU A 192 16.41 26.16 11.40
CA GLU A 192 15.84 26.70 12.63
C GLU A 192 14.65 25.87 13.12
N LEU A 193 13.90 25.24 12.20
CA LEU A 193 12.70 24.47 12.51
C LEU A 193 12.95 22.97 12.60
N ARG A 194 14.13 22.49 12.17
CA ARG A 194 14.40 21.04 12.02
C ARG A 194 14.42 20.30 13.35
N GLU A 195 15.06 20.87 14.36
CA GLU A 195 15.19 20.23 15.67
C GLU A 195 13.84 20.12 16.36
N HIS A 196 13.10 21.23 16.45
CA HIS A 196 11.78 21.23 17.06
C HIS A 196 10.79 20.34 16.31
N TRP A 197 10.79 20.36 14.96
CA TRP A 197 9.99 19.42 14.20
C TRP A 197 10.36 17.96 14.51
N GLY A 198 11.64 17.65 14.71
CA GLY A 198 12.09 16.31 15.11
C GLY A 198 11.47 15.83 16.43
N LEU A 199 11.39 16.72 17.42
CA LEU A 199 10.78 16.45 18.72
C LEU A 199 9.26 16.24 18.61
N VAL A 200 8.58 17.16 17.93
CA VAL A 200 7.11 17.09 17.70
C VAL A 200 6.76 15.83 16.91
N ALA A 201 7.55 15.53 15.87
CA ALA A 201 7.36 14.34 15.06
C ALA A 201 7.52 13.04 15.87
N PHE A 202 8.50 13.00 16.77
CA PHE A 202 8.71 11.87 17.66
C PHE A 202 7.57 11.72 18.67
N GLU A 203 7.05 12.83 19.23
CA GLU A 203 5.88 12.80 20.10
C GLU A 203 4.65 12.27 19.36
N ILE A 204 4.36 12.78 18.16
CA ILE A 204 3.26 12.29 17.31
C ILE A 204 3.39 10.79 17.09
N ALA A 205 4.58 10.30 16.75
CA ALA A 205 4.83 8.88 16.51
C ALA A 205 4.61 8.04 17.79
N ARG A 206 5.18 8.46 18.92
CA ARG A 206 5.05 7.75 20.20
C ARG A 206 3.58 7.68 20.63
N THR A 207 2.89 8.81 20.67
CA THR A 207 1.47 8.85 21.07
C THR A 207 0.57 8.06 20.11
N SER A 208 0.88 8.05 18.81
CA SER A 208 0.16 7.21 17.84
C SER A 208 0.34 5.71 18.10
N ALA A 209 1.56 5.29 18.43
CA ALA A 209 1.87 3.90 18.77
C ALA A 209 1.13 3.47 20.06
N ASP A 210 1.22 4.29 21.10
CA ASP A 210 0.56 4.06 22.40
C ASP A 210 -0.96 3.88 22.21
N ARG A 211 -1.61 4.78 21.45
CA ARG A 211 -3.04 4.69 21.13
C ARG A 211 -3.42 3.37 20.48
N LEU A 212 -2.63 2.89 19.52
CA LEU A 212 -2.93 1.62 18.88
C LEU A 212 -2.80 0.47 19.87
N LEU A 213 -1.71 0.41 20.64
CA LEU A 213 -1.50 -0.65 21.63
C LEU A 213 -2.61 -0.69 22.68
N ASP A 214 -3.13 0.46 23.11
CA ASP A 214 -4.29 0.57 24.00
C ASP A 214 -5.57 -0.02 23.35
N ASN A 215 -5.73 0.14 22.03
CA ASN A 215 -6.88 -0.37 21.26
C ASN A 215 -6.78 -1.86 20.88
N ILE A 216 -5.61 -2.48 20.99
CA ILE A 216 -5.39 -3.92 20.73
C ILE A 216 -4.87 -4.64 21.97
N SER A 217 -5.56 -4.42 23.09
CA SER A 217 -5.15 -4.95 24.39
C SER A 217 -5.31 -6.48 24.48
N ALA A 218 -6.35 -7.04 23.86
CA ALA A 218 -6.63 -8.47 23.91
C ALA A 218 -5.90 -9.25 22.81
N LYS A 219 -5.54 -10.51 23.11
CA LYS A 219 -4.84 -11.40 22.16
C LYS A 219 -5.55 -11.50 20.79
N GLY A 220 -6.88 -11.63 20.81
CA GLY A 220 -7.68 -11.72 19.58
C GLY A 220 -7.70 -10.44 18.76
N GLU A 221 -7.63 -9.27 19.41
CA GLU A 221 -7.58 -7.96 18.74
C GLU A 221 -6.23 -7.76 18.05
N ARG A 222 -5.14 -8.15 18.72
CA ARG A 222 -3.77 -8.15 18.15
C ARG A 222 -3.69 -9.06 16.94
N GLU A 223 -4.21 -10.27 17.03
CA GLU A 223 -4.23 -11.23 15.92
C GLU A 223 -5.05 -10.70 14.73
N ALA A 224 -6.26 -10.21 14.98
CA ALA A 224 -7.08 -9.60 13.95
C ALA A 224 -6.40 -8.36 13.33
N PHE A 225 -5.68 -7.56 14.13
CA PHE A 225 -4.92 -6.40 13.62
C PHE A 225 -3.80 -6.86 12.69
N VAL A 226 -3.02 -7.88 13.06
CA VAL A 226 -1.97 -8.44 12.20
C VAL A 226 -2.55 -8.92 10.86
N TRP A 227 -3.70 -9.59 10.86
CA TRP A 227 -4.35 -10.01 9.61
C TRP A 227 -4.73 -8.82 8.73
N ARG A 228 -5.28 -7.75 9.31
CA ARG A 228 -5.63 -6.51 8.58
C ARG A 228 -4.38 -5.76 8.10
N LEU A 229 -3.31 -5.76 8.89
CA LEU A 229 -2.03 -5.15 8.58
C LEU A 229 -1.37 -5.84 7.38
N LEU A 230 -1.29 -7.17 7.41
CA LEU A 230 -0.75 -8.02 6.34
C LEU A 230 -1.73 -8.25 5.18
N ARG A 231 -2.93 -7.66 5.28
CA ARG A 231 -3.99 -7.74 4.26
C ARG A 231 -4.43 -9.17 3.94
N LEU A 232 -4.52 -10.03 4.96
CA LEU A 232 -5.16 -11.34 4.84
C LEU A 232 -6.67 -11.14 4.74
N GLN A 233 -7.30 -11.86 3.81
CA GLN A 233 -8.72 -11.71 3.48
C GLN A 233 -9.46 -13.04 3.61
N ALA A 234 -10.78 -13.01 3.56
CA ALA A 234 -11.60 -14.22 3.66
C ALA A 234 -11.33 -15.23 2.52
N ALA A 235 -10.85 -14.75 1.37
CA ALA A 235 -10.39 -15.56 0.26
C ALA A 235 -8.92 -15.24 -0.06
N PRO A 236 -8.12 -16.23 -0.50
CA PRO A 236 -6.77 -15.97 -0.96
C PRO A 236 -6.79 -15.12 -2.23
N TYR A 237 -5.74 -14.34 -2.43
CA TYR A 237 -5.49 -13.61 -3.66
C TYR A 237 -4.00 -13.63 -3.97
N PHE A 238 -3.64 -13.22 -5.16
CA PHE A 238 -2.26 -13.32 -5.65
C PHE A 238 -1.69 -11.94 -5.89
N VAL A 239 -0.42 -11.78 -5.59
CA VAL A 239 0.35 -10.59 -5.96
C VAL A 239 1.33 -11.00 -7.04
N LEU A 240 1.25 -10.28 -8.16
CA LEU A 240 2.10 -10.45 -9.33
C LEU A 240 2.75 -9.11 -9.64
N GLY A 241 4.07 -9.07 -9.76
CA GLY A 241 4.75 -7.81 -9.96
C GLY A 241 6.25 -7.88 -9.80
N ALA A 242 6.85 -6.75 -9.48
CA ALA A 242 8.27 -6.65 -9.18
C ALA A 242 8.54 -5.52 -8.18
N ASP A 243 9.56 -5.70 -7.35
CA ASP A 243 10.00 -4.65 -6.43
C ASP A 243 10.78 -3.53 -7.15
N LEU A 244 11.28 -2.55 -6.39
CA LEU A 244 12.06 -1.43 -6.94
C LEU A 244 13.39 -1.84 -7.60
N LYS A 245 13.89 -3.05 -7.31
CA LYS A 245 15.11 -3.63 -7.88
C LYS A 245 14.78 -4.63 -9.00
N ASN A 246 13.53 -4.64 -9.49
CA ASN A 246 13.00 -5.61 -10.46
C ASN A 246 13.06 -7.08 -9.98
N VAL A 247 13.13 -7.32 -8.67
CA VAL A 247 13.00 -8.68 -8.12
C VAL A 247 11.54 -9.10 -8.22
N PRO A 248 11.23 -10.28 -8.80
CA PRO A 248 9.86 -10.69 -9.00
C PRO A 248 9.09 -10.88 -7.69
N LEU A 249 7.86 -10.37 -7.67
CA LEU A 249 6.89 -10.54 -6.60
C LEU A 249 5.79 -11.47 -7.10
N HIS A 250 5.91 -12.75 -6.79
CA HIS A 250 4.93 -13.79 -7.15
C HIS A 250 4.57 -14.59 -5.93
N TYR A 251 3.46 -14.26 -5.29
CA TYR A 251 3.02 -15.00 -4.11
C TYR A 251 1.51 -14.99 -3.96
N ARG A 252 0.98 -16.06 -3.38
CA ARG A 252 -0.37 -16.13 -2.84
C ARG A 252 -0.37 -15.51 -1.45
N VAL A 253 -1.25 -14.54 -1.22
CA VAL A 253 -1.64 -14.11 0.13
C VAL A 253 -2.71 -15.07 0.61
N THR A 254 -2.44 -15.76 1.71
CA THR A 254 -3.35 -16.74 2.31
C THR A 254 -4.46 -16.08 3.12
N THR A 255 -5.33 -16.90 3.71
CA THR A 255 -6.41 -16.41 4.57
C THR A 255 -6.01 -16.37 6.05
N PRO A 256 -6.79 -15.69 6.91
CA PRO A 256 -6.67 -15.83 8.37
C PRO A 256 -6.73 -17.28 8.87
N TRP A 257 -7.51 -18.14 8.22
CA TRP A 257 -7.61 -19.55 8.57
C TRP A 257 -6.29 -20.29 8.36
N ASP A 258 -5.69 -20.13 7.18
CA ASP A 258 -4.39 -20.71 6.84
C ASP A 258 -3.31 -20.19 7.79
N PHE A 259 -3.33 -18.86 8.03
CA PHE A 259 -2.38 -18.21 8.92
C PHE A 259 -2.45 -18.77 10.33
N ARG A 260 -3.64 -18.88 10.93
CA ARG A 260 -3.81 -19.38 12.29
C ARG A 260 -3.45 -20.86 12.42
N THR A 261 -3.67 -21.63 11.37
CA THR A 261 -3.30 -23.06 11.32
C THR A 261 -1.78 -23.22 11.41
N ARG A 262 -1.02 -22.43 10.65
CA ARG A 262 0.45 -22.55 10.59
C ARG A 262 1.18 -21.72 11.65
N PHE A 263 0.79 -20.48 11.87
CA PHE A 263 1.53 -19.52 12.70
C PHE A 263 0.84 -19.27 14.05
N ALA A 264 1.64 -19.19 15.11
CA ALA A 264 1.20 -18.77 16.43
C ALA A 264 1.71 -17.36 16.70
N LEU A 265 0.80 -16.40 16.93
CA LEU A 265 1.19 -15.04 17.32
C LEU A 265 1.83 -15.04 18.72
N ARG A 266 3.04 -14.47 18.83
CA ARG A 266 3.78 -14.31 20.10
C ARG A 266 3.63 -12.90 20.65
N SER A 267 3.98 -11.89 19.86
CA SER A 267 3.88 -10.48 20.23
C SER A 267 3.56 -9.60 19.04
N VAL A 268 3.05 -8.41 19.35
CA VAL A 268 2.86 -7.30 18.42
C VAL A 268 3.34 -6.07 19.17
N ASP A 269 4.38 -5.44 18.65
CA ASP A 269 5.05 -4.30 19.26
C ASP A 269 5.02 -3.11 18.29
N LEU A 270 4.79 -1.93 18.82
CA LEU A 270 4.82 -0.67 18.09
C LEU A 270 5.52 0.40 18.92
N TRP A 271 6.33 1.23 18.28
CA TRP A 271 7.01 2.34 18.96
C TRP A 271 7.31 3.49 18.00
N GLY A 272 7.36 4.71 18.52
CA GLY A 272 7.82 5.87 17.75
C GLY A 272 9.33 5.81 17.51
N GLU A 273 9.78 6.21 16.33
CA GLU A 273 11.19 6.37 15.99
C GLU A 273 11.52 7.84 15.77
N HIS A 274 12.67 8.28 16.30
CA HIS A 274 13.16 9.63 16.10
C HIS A 274 13.82 9.77 14.70
N ALA A 275 13.00 9.92 13.66
CA ALA A 275 13.42 9.88 12.26
C ALA A 275 13.29 11.22 11.50
N GLY A 276 13.00 12.33 12.19
CA GLY A 276 12.79 13.65 11.57
C GLY A 276 11.45 13.80 10.84
N GLN A 277 10.60 12.78 10.88
CA GLN A 277 9.19 12.78 10.49
C GLN A 277 8.44 11.81 11.41
N PRO A 278 7.12 11.94 11.59
CA PRO A 278 6.37 11.00 12.41
C PRO A 278 6.45 9.58 11.82
N LEU A 279 7.21 8.72 12.48
CA LEU A 279 7.47 7.35 12.04
C LEU A 279 7.22 6.38 13.18
N VAL A 280 6.26 5.48 12.98
CA VAL A 280 5.95 4.40 13.93
C VAL A 280 6.50 3.09 13.40
N ARG A 281 7.44 2.47 14.11
CA ARG A 281 7.90 1.11 13.82
C ARG A 281 6.88 0.11 14.33
N TRP A 282 6.80 -1.02 13.64
CA TRP A 282 6.01 -2.16 14.10
C TRP A 282 6.77 -3.46 13.87
N ARG A 283 6.54 -4.41 14.78
CA ARG A 283 7.12 -5.74 14.78
C ARG A 283 6.08 -6.77 15.20
N VAL A 284 6.09 -7.90 14.52
CA VAL A 284 5.24 -9.06 14.83
C VAL A 284 6.14 -10.28 14.95
N ASP A 285 6.21 -10.85 16.16
CA ASP A 285 6.89 -12.11 16.39
C ASP A 285 5.89 -13.26 16.31
N LEU A 286 6.25 -14.28 15.54
CA LEU A 286 5.41 -15.45 15.24
C LEU A 286 6.23 -16.72 15.46
N HIS A 287 5.55 -17.80 15.80
CA HIS A 287 6.12 -19.14 15.75
C HIS A 287 5.48 -19.93 14.60
N ASP A 288 6.30 -20.39 13.65
CA ASP A 288 5.91 -21.24 12.53
C ASP A 288 5.85 -22.70 13.00
N ARG A 289 4.64 -23.23 13.21
CA ARG A 289 4.43 -24.59 13.72
C ARG A 289 4.87 -25.67 12.75
N GLU A 290 4.92 -25.37 11.46
CA GLU A 290 5.28 -26.34 10.43
C GLU A 290 6.80 -26.54 10.37
N LEU A 291 7.56 -25.44 10.52
CA LEU A 291 9.02 -25.47 10.49
C LEU A 291 9.65 -25.57 11.89
N ASP A 292 8.84 -25.41 12.94
CA ASP A 292 9.28 -25.30 14.34
C ASP A 292 10.33 -24.19 14.55
N THR A 293 10.07 -23.01 13.97
CA THR A 293 10.98 -21.86 14.00
C THR A 293 10.25 -20.57 14.30
N ASP A 294 10.91 -19.63 14.97
CA ASP A 294 10.39 -18.29 15.14
C ASP A 294 10.63 -17.44 13.88
N ARG A 295 9.66 -16.58 13.58
CA ARG A 295 9.69 -15.63 12.47
C ARG A 295 9.37 -14.24 12.96
N VAL A 296 10.00 -13.25 12.34
CA VAL A 296 9.78 -11.83 12.63
C VAL A 296 9.30 -11.14 11.36
N ILE A 297 8.23 -10.36 11.48
CA ILE A 297 7.76 -9.47 10.42
C ILE A 297 7.85 -8.04 10.95
N GLU A 298 8.50 -7.18 10.19
CA GLU A 298 8.77 -5.80 10.58
C GLU A 298 8.37 -4.84 9.46
N GLY A 299 8.06 -3.62 9.87
CA GLY A 299 7.82 -2.51 8.99
C GLY A 299 7.72 -1.20 9.75
N HIS A 300 7.22 -0.19 9.05
CA HIS A 300 6.98 1.11 9.64
C HIS A 300 5.77 1.80 9.05
N VAL A 301 5.30 2.84 9.73
CA VAL A 301 4.23 3.72 9.31
C VAL A 301 4.78 5.13 9.26
N GLU A 302 4.71 5.77 8.10
CA GLU A 302 4.94 7.22 8.01
C GLU A 302 3.61 7.95 8.15
N VAL A 303 3.50 8.84 9.14
CA VAL A 303 2.37 9.76 9.27
C VAL A 303 2.78 11.13 8.74
N ARG A 304 2.07 11.61 7.73
CA ARG A 304 2.49 12.80 6.97
C ARG A 304 1.29 13.55 6.43
N TRP A 305 1.39 14.87 6.29
CA TRP A 305 0.36 15.63 5.57
C TRP A 305 0.14 15.09 4.16
N SER A 306 -1.12 15.01 3.76
CA SER A 306 -1.45 14.81 2.35
C SER A 306 -1.01 16.04 1.55
N HIS A 307 -0.35 15.82 0.41
CA HIS A 307 0.12 16.87 -0.51
C HIS A 307 1.19 17.84 0.05
N GLY A 308 1.98 17.40 1.03
CA GLY A 308 3.11 18.17 1.59
C GLY A 308 2.75 18.97 2.83
N LYS A 309 3.73 19.64 3.44
CA LYS A 309 3.60 20.35 4.74
C LYS A 309 2.38 21.28 4.75
N PHE A 310 1.53 21.14 5.76
CA PHE A 310 0.27 21.87 5.92
C PHE A 310 -0.71 21.74 4.73
N GLY A 311 -0.53 20.80 3.80
CA GLY A 311 -1.34 20.71 2.58
C GLY A 311 -2.78 20.25 2.84
N GLY A 312 -2.93 19.13 3.53
CA GLY A 312 -4.21 18.55 3.88
C GLY A 312 -4.12 17.66 5.11
N VAL A 313 -5.23 17.03 5.49
CA VAL A 313 -5.27 16.13 6.66
C VAL A 313 -4.19 15.05 6.53
N PRO A 314 -3.52 14.67 7.64
CA PRO A 314 -2.48 13.65 7.59
C PRO A 314 -2.99 12.29 7.07
N GLU A 315 -2.12 11.59 6.36
CA GLU A 315 -2.27 10.20 5.92
C GLU A 315 -1.26 9.30 6.65
N ALA A 316 -1.61 8.03 6.87
CA ALA A 316 -0.73 6.99 7.37
C ALA A 316 -0.36 6.04 6.21
N LYS A 317 0.92 5.98 5.89
CA LYS A 317 1.47 5.05 4.90
C LYS A 317 2.13 3.88 5.60
N ILE A 318 1.57 2.69 5.40
CA ILE A 318 2.06 1.48 6.04
C ILE A 318 3.03 0.78 5.09
N TYR A 319 4.28 0.65 5.52
CA TYR A 319 5.36 -0.01 4.81
C TYR A 319 5.66 -1.37 5.45
N LEU A 320 6.02 -2.32 4.59
CA LEU A 320 6.59 -3.60 4.97
C LEU A 320 8.11 -3.56 4.72
N ASP A 321 8.89 -3.78 5.78
CA ASP A 321 10.35 -3.80 5.69
C ASP A 321 10.87 -5.22 5.43
N THR A 322 10.21 -6.24 5.99
CA THR A 322 10.45 -7.65 5.69
C THR A 322 10.27 -7.94 4.18
N PRO A 323 11.17 -8.69 3.52
CA PRO A 323 10.97 -9.10 2.14
C PRO A 323 9.65 -9.87 1.98
N HIS A 324 8.86 -9.58 0.94
CA HIS A 324 7.51 -10.15 0.79
C HIS A 324 7.49 -11.69 0.82
N HIS A 325 8.51 -12.35 0.27
CA HIS A 325 8.61 -13.82 0.25
C HIS A 325 8.91 -14.43 1.63
N ASP A 326 9.32 -13.62 2.61
CA ASP A 326 9.61 -14.05 3.98
C ASP A 326 8.44 -13.78 4.94
N VAL A 327 7.41 -13.06 4.48
CA VAL A 327 6.23 -12.70 5.29
C VAL A 327 5.34 -13.91 5.55
N ALA A 328 4.96 -14.12 6.81
CA ALA A 328 4.03 -15.19 7.16
C ALA A 328 2.66 -14.96 6.51
N GLY A 329 2.13 -16.01 5.87
CA GLY A 329 0.90 -15.96 5.08
C GLY A 329 1.11 -15.51 3.64
N TYR A 330 2.33 -15.18 3.21
CA TYR A 330 2.66 -14.97 1.80
C TYR A 330 3.42 -16.20 1.31
N GLN A 331 2.82 -16.94 0.38
CA GLN A 331 3.36 -18.19 -0.14
C GLN A 331 3.87 -17.96 -1.56
N PRO A 332 5.19 -18.09 -1.82
CA PRO A 332 5.74 -17.94 -3.16
C PRO A 332 5.09 -18.86 -4.18
N LEU A 333 4.90 -18.37 -5.41
CA LEU A 333 4.39 -19.18 -6.51
C LEU A 333 5.51 -20.02 -7.13
N ASP A 334 5.22 -21.29 -7.35
CA ASP A 334 6.09 -22.21 -8.05
C ASP A 334 6.16 -21.95 -9.56
N ASP A 335 7.12 -22.60 -10.22
CA ASP A 335 7.39 -22.43 -11.66
C ASP A 335 6.35 -23.08 -12.56
N GLY A 336 5.51 -23.94 -12.00
CA GLY A 336 4.79 -24.96 -12.77
C GLY A 336 5.81 -25.97 -13.31
N SER A 337 5.66 -27.24 -12.92
CA SER A 337 6.43 -28.35 -13.50
C SER A 337 5.96 -28.70 -14.90
#